data_AF-A0A6I1W0A7-F1
#
_entry.id   AF-A0A6I1W0A7-F1
#
_cell.length_a   1.000
_cell.length_b   1.000
_cell.length_c   1.000
_cell.angle_alpha   90.00
_cell.angle_beta   90.00
_cell.angle_gamma   90.00
#
_symmetry.space_group_name_H-M   'P 1'
#
loop_
_entity.id
_entity.type
_entity.pdbx_description
1 polymer ?
#
loop_
_entity_poly.entity_id
_entity_poly.type
_entity_poly.pdbx_seq_one_letter_code
_entity_poly.pdbx_strand_id
1 'polypeptide(L)'
;PIELLDEIEAVLKIKAAPITWPIGCYRDFKGVYHLADDYIIVYTAGHGHERTETKIIEKLDSDEARAHLGDEHDRFVEQLELVQGACHEFNQQEFL
;
A
#
# COMPACT_ATOMS: atom_id res chain seq x y z
N PRO A 1 -10.71 -4.96 -5.47
CA PRO A 1 -9.79 -5.10 -4.32
C PRO A 1 -10.51 -5.22 -2.98
N ILE A 2 -11.49 -4.33 -2.72
CA ILE A 2 -12.37 -4.40 -1.54
C ILE A 2 -13.17 -5.71 -1.52
N GLU A 3 -13.70 -6.16 -2.67
CA GLU A 3 -14.42 -7.45 -2.77
C GLU A 3 -13.58 -8.68 -2.37
N LEU A 4 -12.26 -8.65 -2.58
CA LEU A 4 -11.36 -9.74 -2.17
C LEU A 4 -11.11 -9.74 -0.65
N LEU A 5 -11.20 -8.58 0.00
CA LEU A 5 -11.07 -8.44 1.46
C LEU A 5 -12.33 -8.97 2.16
N ASP A 6 -13.52 -8.62 1.67
CA ASP A 6 -14.79 -9.13 2.21
C ASP A 6 -14.88 -10.66 2.13
N GLU A 7 -14.41 -11.26 1.03
CA GLU A 7 -14.42 -12.71 0.87
C GLU A 7 -13.42 -13.40 1.81
N ILE A 8 -12.26 -12.80 2.05
CA ILE A 8 -11.26 -13.28 3.02
C ILE A 8 -11.81 -13.18 4.45
N GLU A 9 -12.43 -12.07 4.85
CA GLU A 9 -13.00 -11.92 6.20
C GLU A 9 -14.17 -12.88 6.45
N ALA A 10 -15.03 -13.07 5.44
CA ALA A 10 -16.16 -14.00 5.52
C ALA A 10 -15.73 -15.46 5.60
N VAL A 11 -14.64 -15.84 4.90
CA VAL A 11 -14.16 -17.23 4.83
C VAL A 11 -13.23 -17.56 6.00
N LEU A 12 -12.31 -16.65 6.37
CA LEU A 12 -11.28 -16.91 7.37
C LEU A 12 -11.60 -16.38 8.77
N LYS A 13 -12.62 -15.52 8.93
CA LYS A 13 -13.04 -14.92 10.22
C LYS A 13 -11.90 -14.22 10.98
N ILE A 14 -10.95 -13.64 10.27
CA ILE A 14 -9.83 -12.89 10.84
C ILE A 14 -9.90 -11.47 10.26
N LYS A 15 -9.79 -10.45 11.12
CA LYS A 15 -9.75 -9.04 10.69
C LYS A 15 -8.54 -8.81 9.80
N ALA A 16 -8.77 -8.40 8.55
CA ALA A 16 -7.70 -8.12 7.62
C ALA A 16 -7.19 -6.69 7.86
N ALA A 17 -6.08 -6.56 8.57
CA ALA A 17 -5.39 -5.29 8.74
C ALA A 17 -4.24 -5.20 7.71
N PRO A 18 -4.43 -4.51 6.58
CA PRO A 18 -3.37 -4.38 5.59
C PRO A 18 -2.19 -3.60 6.19
N ILE A 19 -0.99 -4.17 6.12
CA ILE A 19 0.26 -3.49 6.50
C ILE A 19 0.83 -2.72 5.31
N THR A 20 0.66 -3.26 4.10
CA THR A 20 1.07 -2.62 2.85
C THR A 20 -0.07 -2.56 1.86
N TRP A 21 -0.07 -1.53 1.02
CA TRP A 21 -1.08 -1.29 0.00
C TRP A 21 -0.41 -1.06 -1.37
N PRO A 22 -0.82 -1.75 -2.45
CA PRO A 22 -0.19 -1.60 -3.75
C PRO A 22 -0.52 -0.25 -4.40
N ILE A 23 0.48 0.37 -5.03
CA ILE A 23 0.33 1.60 -5.82
C ILE A 23 0.32 1.22 -7.31
N GLY A 24 -0.81 1.47 -7.96
CA GLY A 24 -1.04 1.14 -9.37
C GLY A 24 -1.24 -0.36 -9.62
N CYS A 25 -1.38 -0.75 -10.89
CA CYS A 25 -1.57 -2.15 -11.27
C CYS A 25 -0.92 -2.50 -12.61
N TYR A 26 -0.50 -3.76 -12.76
CA TYR A 26 0.08 -4.30 -13.98
C TYR A 26 1.29 -3.48 -14.51
N ARG A 27 1.11 -2.72 -15.60
CA ARG A 27 2.18 -1.91 -16.21
C ARG A 27 2.44 -0.60 -15.47
N ASP A 28 1.46 -0.16 -14.68
CA ASP A 28 1.52 1.07 -13.90
C ASP A 28 1.86 0.77 -12.43
N PHE A 29 2.34 -0.45 -12.13
CA PHE A 29 2.75 -0.81 -10.78
C PHE A 29 4.03 -0.05 -10.40
N LYS A 30 3.88 0.90 -9.46
CA LYS A 30 4.94 1.81 -9.02
C LYS A 30 5.62 1.38 -7.73
N GLY A 31 5.01 0.45 -6.99
CA GLY A 31 5.50 0.02 -5.68
C GLY A 31 4.39 -0.36 -4.71
N VAL A 32 4.76 -0.49 -3.44
CA VAL A 32 3.82 -0.67 -2.32
C VAL A 32 4.03 0.42 -1.28
N TYR A 33 2.94 0.93 -0.73
CA TYR A 33 2.94 1.86 0.39
C TYR A 33 2.78 1.09 1.71
N HIS A 34 3.55 1.45 2.71
CA HIS A 34 3.45 0.89 4.05
C HIS A 34 2.55 1.76 4.91
N LEU A 35 1.40 1.21 5.30
CA LEU A 35 0.28 1.94 5.93
C LEU A 35 0.59 2.42 7.35
N ALA A 36 1.39 1.64 8.12
CA ALA A 36 1.71 1.97 9.51
C ALA A 36 2.88 2.96 9.62
N ASP A 37 3.97 2.66 8.93
CA ASP A 37 5.23 3.42 8.99
C ASP A 37 5.34 4.57 7.95
N ASP A 38 4.36 4.80 7.09
CA ASP A 38 4.30 5.91 6.13
C ASP A 38 5.53 6.02 5.19
N TYR A 39 5.78 4.96 4.43
CA TYR A 39 6.82 4.96 3.38
C TYR A 39 6.42 4.13 2.16
N ILE A 40 7.03 4.41 1.01
CA ILE A 40 6.82 3.70 -0.24
C ILE A 40 8.05 2.86 -0.56
N ILE A 41 7.85 1.57 -0.78
CA ILE A 41 8.81 0.68 -1.40
C ILE A 41 8.62 0.76 -2.91
N VAL A 42 9.58 1.37 -3.60
CA VAL A 42 9.50 1.58 -5.04
C VAL A 42 9.77 0.28 -5.79
N TYR A 43 8.92 -0.03 -6.76
CA TYR A 43 9.12 -1.16 -7.66
C TYR A 43 9.93 -0.75 -8.90
N THR A 44 10.97 -1.52 -9.21
CA THR A 44 11.81 -1.33 -10.40
C THR A 44 11.79 -2.61 -11.24
N ALA A 45 11.20 -2.55 -12.43
CA ALA A 45 11.11 -3.68 -13.35
C ALA A 45 12.50 -4.07 -13.91
N GLY A 46 12.79 -5.37 -13.99
CA GLY A 46 13.99 -5.91 -14.67
C GLY A 46 15.11 -6.45 -13.76
N HIS A 47 15.00 -6.32 -12.45
CA HIS A 47 16.08 -6.67 -11.50
C HIS A 47 15.86 -7.99 -10.73
N GLY A 48 15.37 -9.04 -11.39
CA GLY A 48 15.08 -10.33 -10.73
C GLY A 48 16.31 -11.11 -10.21
N HIS A 49 17.52 -10.73 -10.61
CA HIS A 49 18.77 -11.44 -10.27
C HIS A 49 19.84 -10.58 -9.57
N GLU A 50 19.66 -9.26 -9.48
CA GLU A 50 20.60 -8.35 -8.82
C GLU A 50 20.00 -7.84 -7.52
N ARG A 51 20.75 -7.94 -6.41
CA ARG A 51 20.42 -7.23 -5.16
C ARG A 51 20.50 -5.73 -5.43
N THR A 52 19.42 -5.17 -5.94
CA THR A 52 19.28 -3.72 -6.09
C THR A 52 18.89 -3.17 -4.73
N GLU A 53 19.50 -2.06 -4.33
CA GLU A 53 19.10 -1.34 -3.12
C GLU A 53 17.62 -0.97 -3.24
N THR A 54 16.83 -1.44 -2.28
CA THR A 54 15.40 -1.10 -2.22
C THR A 54 15.28 0.41 -2.09
N LYS A 55 14.76 1.07 -3.13
CA LYS A 55 14.47 2.50 -3.03
C LYS A 55 13.24 2.68 -2.13
N ILE A 56 13.44 3.39 -1.02
CA ILE A 56 12.39 3.77 -0.08
C ILE A 56 12.16 5.27 -0.23
N ILE A 57 10.90 5.67 -0.35
CA ILE A 57 10.48 7.07 -0.30
C ILE A 57 9.72 7.27 1.01
N GLU A 58 10.25 8.11 1.88
CA GLU A 58 9.63 8.43 3.17
C GLU A 58 8.46 9.41 2.97
N LYS A 59 7.36 9.18 3.68
CA LYS A 59 6.14 9.99 3.71
C LYS A 59 5.42 10.10 2.38
N LEU A 60 4.14 9.74 2.37
CA LEU A 60 3.30 9.90 1.19
C LEU A 60 3.13 11.38 0.76
N ASP A 61 3.21 12.32 1.70
CA ASP A 61 3.06 13.76 1.42
C ASP A 61 4.39 14.43 0.97
N SER A 62 5.48 13.67 0.86
CA SER A 62 6.76 14.23 0.42
C SER A 62 6.72 14.66 -1.06
N ASP A 63 7.52 15.67 -1.40
CA ASP A 63 7.73 16.07 -2.81
C ASP A 63 8.26 14.91 -3.66
N GLU A 64 9.05 14.01 -3.05
CA GLU A 64 9.55 12.82 -3.72
C GLU A 64 8.43 11.81 -4.02
N ALA A 65 7.51 11.58 -3.08
CA ALA A 65 6.35 10.74 -3.32
C ALA A 65 5.43 11.34 -4.39
N ARG A 66 5.16 12.65 -4.33
CA ARG A 66 4.39 13.37 -5.36
C ARG A 66 5.04 13.25 -6.74
N ALA A 67 6.37 13.38 -6.83
CA ALA A 67 7.10 13.21 -8.07
C ALA A 67 7.07 11.75 -8.59
N HIS A 68 7.11 10.75 -7.69
CA HIS A 68 7.09 9.33 -8.04
C HIS A 68 5.71 8.85 -8.50
N LEU A 69 4.65 9.25 -7.79
CA LEU A 69 3.28 8.91 -8.15
C LEU A 69 2.77 9.76 -9.32
N GLY A 70 3.19 11.02 -9.42
CA GLY A 70 2.73 11.95 -10.45
C GLY A 70 1.22 12.21 -10.31
N ASP A 71 0.51 12.20 -11.43
CA ASP A 71 -0.94 12.45 -11.49
C ASP A 71 -1.79 11.41 -10.71
N GLU A 72 -1.20 10.26 -10.34
CA GLU A 72 -1.87 9.25 -9.51
C GLU A 72 -1.80 9.54 -8.01
N HIS A 73 -1.01 10.52 -7.58
CA HIS A 73 -0.81 10.82 -6.15
C HIS A 73 -2.12 11.12 -5.44
N ASP A 74 -2.85 12.14 -5.90
CA ASP A 74 -4.09 12.58 -5.26
C ASP A 74 -5.13 11.46 -5.26
N ARG A 75 -5.27 10.73 -6.38
CA ARG A 75 -6.18 9.59 -6.49
C ARG A 75 -5.81 8.46 -5.52
N PHE A 76 -4.52 8.22 -5.31
CA PHE A 76 -4.04 7.21 -4.37
C PHE A 76 -4.29 7.61 -2.92
N VAL A 77 -4.10 8.89 -2.58
CA VAL A 77 -4.42 9.44 -1.25
C VAL A 77 -5.92 9.30 -0.97
N GLU A 78 -6.79 9.70 -1.89
CA GLU A 78 -8.25 9.53 -1.75
C GLU A 78 -8.65 8.05 -1.58
N GLN A 79 -8.00 7.15 -2.32
CA GLN A 79 -8.22 5.72 -2.18
C GLN A 79 -7.78 5.21 -0.80
N LEU A 80 -6.63 5.68 -0.30
CA LEU A 80 -6.13 5.32 1.02
C LEU A 80 -7.05 5.79 2.14
N GLU A 81 -7.59 7.00 2.06
CA GLU A 81 -8.58 7.50 3.02
C GLU A 81 -9.82 6.62 3.05
N LEU A 82 -10.30 6.16 1.89
CA LEU A 82 -11.43 5.23 1.81
C LEU A 82 -11.09 3.86 2.41
N VAL A 83 -9.87 3.35 2.16
CA VAL A 83 -9.39 2.08 2.70
C VAL A 83 -9.20 2.16 4.21
N GLN A 84 -8.61 3.23 4.74
CA GLN A 84 -8.45 3.44 6.17
C GLN A 84 -9.78 3.72 6.88
N GLY A 85 -10.76 4.31 6.18
CA GLY A 85 -12.11 4.51 6.70
C GLY A 85 -12.99 3.25 6.66
N ALA A 86 -12.73 2.32 5.73
CA ALA A 86 -13.48 1.07 5.58
C ALA A 86 -12.84 -0.13 6.29
N CYS A 87 -11.51 -0.18 6.35
CA CYS A 87 -10.76 -1.17 7.13
C CYS A 87 -10.66 -0.70 8.59
N HIS A 88 -10.77 -1.64 9.53
CA HIS A 88 -10.48 -1.34 10.92
C HIS A 88 -8.98 -0.98 11.05
N GLU A 89 -8.64 0.12 11.75
CA GLU A 89 -7.26 0.41 12.13
C GLU A 89 -6.66 -0.83 12.82
N PHE A 90 -5.43 -1.18 12.45
CA PHE A 90 -4.73 -2.32 13.03
C PHE A 90 -4.69 -2.19 14.57
N ASN A 91 -5.45 -3.03 15.26
CA ASN A 91 -5.48 -3.08 16.73
C ASN A 91 -4.72 -4.31 17.21
N GLN A 92 -3.52 -4.09 17.72
CA GLN A 92 -2.64 -5.13 18.24
C GLN A 92 -3.26 -5.97 19.38
N GLN A 93 -4.24 -5.44 20.12
CA GLN A 93 -4.93 -6.18 21.19
C GLN A 93 -5.99 -7.16 20.66
N GLU A 94 -6.55 -6.96 19.46
CA GLU A 94 -7.48 -7.91 18.85
C GLU A 94 -6.80 -8.99 17.99
N PHE A 95 -5.49 -8.85 17.77
CA PHE A 95 -4.67 -9.82 17.06
C PHE A 95 -4.13 -10.95 17.96
N LEU A 96 -4.11 -10.75 19.29
CA LEU A 96 -3.68 -11.72 20.31
C LEU A 96 -4.85 -12.59 20.78
#